data_AF-A0A453DHT3-F1
#
_entry.id   AF-A0A453DHT3-F1
#
_cell.length_a   1.000
_cell.length_b   1.000
_cell.length_c   1.000
_cell.angle_alpha   90.00
_cell.angle_beta   90.00
_cell.angle_gamma   90.00
#
_symmetry.space_group_name_H-M   'P 1'
#
loop_
_entity.id
_entity.type
_entity.pdbx_description
1 polymer ?
#
loop_
_entity_poly.entity_id
_entity_poly.type
_entity_poly.pdbx_seq_one_letter_code
_entity_poly.pdbx_strand_id
1 'polypeptide(L)' 'QIFSASRIDIPTAWQMPQGGIDPGEEPRAAAIRELREETGVRSAEIVAEGPQLVDI' A
#
# COMPACT_ATOMS: atom_id res chain seq x y z
N GLN A 1 -5.56 -14.34 7.06
CA GLN A 1 -4.65 -14.59 5.93
C GLN A 1 -4.16 -13.25 5.43
N ILE A 2 -2.91 -13.13 4.97
CA ILE A 2 -2.30 -11.86 4.54
C ILE A 2 -1.70 -12.06 3.14
N PHE A 3 -1.93 -11.08 2.26
CA PHE A 3 -1.33 -11.02 0.92
C PHE A 3 -0.11 -10.09 0.94
N SER A 4 1.00 -10.55 0.37
CA SER A 4 2.24 -9.77 0.19
C SER A 4 2.95 -10.21 -1.09
N ALA A 5 3.78 -9.34 -1.66
CA ALA A 5 4.55 -9.62 -2.88
C ALA A 5 6.06 -9.51 -2.63
N SER A 6 6.86 -10.33 -3.33
CA SER A 6 8.32 -10.28 -3.27
C SER A 6 8.89 -9.41 -4.40
N ARG A 7 9.86 -8.57 -4.08
CA ARG A 7 10.58 -7.79 -5.09
C ARG A 7 11.46 -8.66 -5.97
N ILE A 8 11.52 -8.31 -7.27
CA ILE A 8 12.33 -9.04 -8.25
C ILE A 8 13.83 -8.70 -8.15
N ASP A 9 14.14 -7.48 -7.73
CA ASP A 9 15.49 -6.92 -7.64
C ASP A 9 16.15 -7.14 -6.27
N ILE A 10 15.36 -7.41 -5.24
CA ILE A 10 15.82 -7.66 -3.87
C ILE A 10 15.26 -9.01 -3.39
N PRO A 11 16.03 -10.11 -3.53
CA PRO A 11 15.61 -11.41 -3.06
C PRO A 11 15.21 -11.38 -1.59
N THR A 12 14.17 -12.14 -1.22
CA THR A 12 13.62 -12.24 0.16
C THR A 12 12.91 -11.00 0.71
N ALA A 13 12.89 -9.87 -0.03
CA ALA A 13 12.15 -8.68 0.38
C ALA A 13 10.65 -8.82 0.03
N TRP A 14 9.88 -9.36 0.99
CA TRP A 14 8.42 -9.37 0.93
C TRP A 14 7.86 -8.06 1.47
N GLN A 15 6.93 -7.48 0.73
CA GLN A 15 6.27 -6.21 1.08
C GLN A 15 4.76 -6.27 0.81
N MET A 16 4.02 -5.40 1.49
CA MET A 16 2.65 -5.08 1.11
C MET A 16 2.69 -4.16 -0.13
N PRO A 17 1.62 -4.12 -0.94
CA PRO A 17 1.46 -3.07 -1.95
C PRO A 17 1.55 -1.70 -1.26
N GLN A 18 2.48 -0.87 -1.72
CA GLN A 18 2.78 0.42 -1.08
C GLN A 18 3.41 1.40 -2.06
N GLY A 19 3.39 2.68 -1.67
CA GLY A 19 4.12 3.73 -2.36
C GLY A 19 3.97 5.06 -1.64
N GLY A 20 4.47 6.12 -2.28
CA GLY A 20 4.41 7.47 -1.74
C GLY A 20 2.99 8.03 -1.75
N ILE A 21 2.73 8.99 -0.86
CA ILE A 21 1.53 9.83 -0.92
C ILE A 21 1.88 11.05 -1.77
N ASP A 22 1.06 11.33 -2.79
CA ASP A 22 1.25 12.49 -3.65
C ASP A 22 0.84 13.81 -2.94
N PRO A 23 1.35 14.97 -3.38
CA PRO A 23 0.96 16.26 -2.79
C PRO A 23 -0.56 16.49 -2.84
N GLY A 24 -1.19 16.60 -1.67
CA GLY A 24 -2.63 16.78 -1.53
C GLY A 24 -3.45 15.49 -1.66
N GLU A 25 -2.80 14.33 -1.75
CA GLU A 25 -3.46 13.03 -1.72
C GLU A 25 -3.74 12.57 -0.29
N GLU A 26 -4.94 12.06 -0.05
CA GLU A 26 -5.29 11.46 1.24
C GLU A 26 -4.62 10.08 1.38
N PRO A 27 -4.13 9.68 2.57
CA PRO A 27 -3.49 8.37 2.77
C PRO A 27 -4.35 7.18 2.31
N ARG A 28 -5.68 7.26 2.46
CA ARG A 28 -6.62 6.25 1.96
C ARG A 28 -6.60 6.14 0.44
N ALA A 29 -6.54 7.27 -0.24
CA ALA A 29 -6.52 7.31 -1.70
C ALA A 29 -5.20 6.71 -2.22
N ALA A 30 -4.08 7.08 -1.61
CA ALA A 30 -2.77 6.49 -1.92
C ALA A 30 -2.77 4.97 -1.73
N ALA A 31 -3.26 4.47 -0.59
CA ALA A 31 -3.31 3.03 -0.32
C ALA A 31 -4.13 2.24 -1.36
N ILE A 32 -5.28 2.78 -1.80
CA ILE A 32 -6.11 2.14 -2.84
C ILE A 32 -5.47 2.25 -4.23
N ARG A 33 -4.83 3.38 -4.55
CA ARG A 33 -4.10 3.59 -5.81
C ARG A 33 -2.95 2.59 -5.94
N GLU A 34 -2.08 2.51 -4.93
CA GLU A 34 -0.92 1.62 -4.93
C GLU A 34 -1.32 0.14 -4.95
N LEU A 35 -2.36 -0.24 -4.18
CA LEU A 35 -2.92 -1.59 -4.26
C LEU A 35 -3.33 -1.93 -5.70
N ARG A 36 -3.99 -1.02 -6.41
CA ARG A 36 -4.42 -1.23 -7.79
C ARG A 36 -3.23 -1.28 -8.75
N GLU A 37 -2.26 -0.39 -8.61
CA GLU A 37 -1.10 -0.29 -9.51
C GLU A 37 -0.23 -1.54 -9.44
N GLU A 38 0.06 -2.04 -8.24
CA GLU A 38 0.97 -3.18 -8.07
C GLU A 38 0.31 -4.55 -8.21
N THR A 39 -1.01 -4.66 -7.99
CA THR A 39 -1.71 -5.96 -7.96
C THR A 39 -2.83 -6.11 -8.99
N GLY A 40 -3.32 -4.99 -9.55
CA GLY A 40 -4.48 -4.98 -10.44
C GLY A 40 -5.84 -5.14 -9.74
N VAL A 41 -5.89 -5.22 -8.40
CA VAL A 41 -7.16 -5.28 -7.64
C VAL A 41 -7.97 -4.00 -7.84
N ARG A 42 -9.26 -4.14 -8.15
CA ARG A 42 -10.18 -3.01 -8.44
C ARG A 42 -11.34 -2.87 -7.47
N SER A 43 -11.50 -3.83 -6.57
CA SER A 43 -12.56 -3.85 -5.57
C SER A 43 -11.95 -4.28 -4.24
N ALA A 44 -11.95 -3.36 -3.29
CA ALA A 44 -11.43 -3.54 -1.95
C ALA A 44 -12.20 -2.62 -0.99
N GLU A 45 -12.27 -3.02 0.27
CA GLU A 45 -12.86 -2.24 1.36
C GLU A 45 -11.81 -2.02 2.44
N ILE A 46 -11.73 -0.80 2.97
CA ILE A 46 -10.86 -0.50 4.10
C ILE A 46 -11.59 -0.93 5.38
N VAL A 47 -11.03 -1.92 6.06
CA VAL A 47 -11.63 -2.48 7.29
C VAL A 47 -11.10 -1.83 8.58
N ALA A 48 -9.91 -1.22 8.52
CA ALA A 48 -9.28 -0.55 9.66
C ALA A 48 -8.17 0.39 9.17
N GLU A 49 -7.79 1.35 10.03
CA GLU A 49 -6.61 2.20 9.85
C GLU A 49 -5.75 2.20 11.10
N GLY A 50 -4.44 2.25 10.90
CA GLY A 50 -3.48 2.50 11.97
C GLY A 50 -3.41 4.00 12.31
N PRO A 51 -2.81 4.35 13.45
CA PRO A 51 -2.55 5.75 13.79
C PRO A 51 -1.67 6.41 12.72
N GLN A 52 -2.00 7.65 12.36
CA GLN A 52 -1.11 8.49 11.56
C GLN A 52 0.11 8.86 12.40
N LEU A 53 1.25 8.26 12.06
CA LEU A 53 2.54 8.64 12.62
C LEU A 53 3.00 9.91 11.92
N VAL A 54 2.52 11.05 12.40
CA VAL A 54 3.21 12.32 12.23
C VAL A 54 4.39 12.29 13.20
N ASP A 55 5.59 12.62 12.75
CA ASP A 55 6.88 12.55 13.47
C ASP A 55 7.72 11.28 13.21
N ILE A 56 8.40 11.27 12.05
CA ILE A 56 9.67 10.56 11.84
C ILE A 56 10.63 11.50 11.12
#